data_AF-Q8Y1P4-F1
#
_entry.id   AF-Q8Y1P4-F1
#
_cell.length_a   1.000
_cell.length_b   1.000
_cell.length_c   1.000
_cell.angle_alpha   90.00
_cell.angle_beta   90.00
_cell.angle_gamma   90.00
#
_symmetry.space_group_name_H-M   'P 1'
#
loop_
_entity.id
_entity.type
_entity.pdbx_description
1 polymer ?
#
loop_
_entity_poly.entity_id
_entity_poly.type
_entity_poly.pdbx_seq_one_letter_code
_entity_poly.pdbx_strand_id
1 'polypeptide(L)'
;MRLLAMKPGHDGNLAYIANGQLEFSFEAEKDSGNRYAPIGATELIEAMRHTSEIPEAIVISGWSAGVDPLGRPIGAGYMGLDGFVVEGVLFSREQGGSNPMVMVSA
;
A
#
# COMPACT_ATOMS: atom_id res chain seq x y z
N MET A 1 11.31 -11.68 2.24
CA MET A 1 10.86 -10.30 1.95
C MET A 1 9.41 -10.16 2.36
N ARG A 2 9.07 -9.12 3.14
CA ARG A 2 7.73 -8.84 3.65
C ARG A 2 7.26 -7.48 3.14
N LEU A 3 6.18 -7.48 2.36
CA LEU A 3 5.65 -6.28 1.73
C LEU A 3 4.18 -6.11 2.12
N LEU A 4 3.79 -4.90 2.49
CA LEU A 4 2.38 -4.51 2.52
C LEU A 4 2.10 -3.60 1.32
N ALA A 5 1.47 -4.14 0.30
CA ALA A 5 1.11 -3.43 -0.91
C ALA A 5 -0.27 -2.76 -0.76
N MET A 6 -0.41 -1.53 -1.25
CA MET A 6 -1.61 -0.73 -1.18
C MET A 6 -1.95 -0.18 -2.57
N LYS A 7 -3.18 -0.40 -3.02
CA LYS A 7 -3.82 0.39 -4.07
C LYS A 7 -4.71 1.44 -3.43
N PRO A 8 -4.38 2.74 -3.54
CA PRO A 8 -5.24 3.81 -3.06
C PRO A 8 -6.39 4.09 -4.04
N GLY A 9 -7.50 4.65 -3.55
CA GLY A 9 -8.60 5.13 -4.40
C GLY A 9 -9.58 4.04 -4.85
N HIS A 10 -10.06 4.10 -6.09
CA HIS A 10 -11.13 3.22 -6.59
C HIS A 10 -10.74 1.74 -6.47
N ASP A 11 -11.64 0.91 -5.93
CA ASP A 11 -11.38 -0.49 -5.58
C ASP A 11 -10.11 -0.61 -4.73
N GLY A 12 -10.07 0.16 -3.65
CA GLY A 12 -8.93 0.19 -2.74
C GLY A 12 -8.64 -1.22 -2.21
N ASN A 13 -7.36 -1.57 -2.19
CA ASN A 13 -6.91 -2.92 -1.80
C ASN A 13 -5.62 -2.84 -0.98
N LEU A 14 -5.49 -3.73 0.00
CA LEU A 14 -4.25 -4.03 0.71
C LEU A 14 -3.89 -5.51 0.54
N ALA A 15 -2.65 -5.81 0.15
CA ALA A 15 -2.14 -7.17 0.06
C ALA A 15 -0.86 -7.32 0.86
N TYR A 16 -0.76 -8.39 1.65
CA TYR A 16 0.47 -8.73 2.36
C TYR A 16 1.16 -9.91 1.68
N ILE A 17 2.41 -9.68 1.30
CA ILE A 17 3.26 -10.66 0.62
C ILE A 17 4.42 -10.99 1.55
N ALA A 18 4.56 -12.25 1.95
CA ALA A 18 5.68 -12.75 2.73
C ALA A 18 6.39 -13.86 1.97
N ASN A 19 7.71 -13.73 1.81
CA ASN A 19 8.56 -14.73 1.17
C ASN A 19 8.07 -15.15 -0.22
N GLY A 20 7.53 -14.20 -0.98
CA GLY A 20 7.02 -14.42 -2.34
C GLY A 20 5.66 -15.14 -2.38
N GLN A 21 4.96 -15.25 -1.25
CA GLN A 21 3.61 -15.81 -1.17
C GLN A 21 2.61 -14.73 -0.73
N LEU A 22 1.40 -14.78 -1.28
CA LEU A 22 0.28 -13.95 -0.82
C LEU A 22 -0.26 -14.55 0.48
N GLU A 23 -0.12 -13.82 1.58
CA GLU A 23 -0.64 -14.25 2.88
C GLU A 23 -2.10 -13.82 3.06
N PHE A 24 -2.44 -12.59 2.66
CA PHE A 24 -3.82 -12.11 2.61
C PHE A 24 -3.99 -10.94 1.64
N SER A 25 -5.24 -10.69 1.25
CA SER A 25 -5.67 -9.50 0.51
C SER A 25 -7.00 -9.00 1.08
N PHE A 26 -7.08 -7.71 1.40
CA PHE A 26 -8.27 -7.01 1.85
C PHE A 26 -8.76 -6.08 0.76
N GLU A 27 -10.05 -6.14 0.46
CA GLU A 27 -10.67 -5.34 -0.58
C GLU A 27 -11.70 -4.44 0.10
N ALA A 28 -11.49 -3.12 0.01
CA ALA A 28 -12.34 -2.14 0.69
C ALA A 28 -13.82 -2.31 0.32
N GLU A 29 -14.13 -2.68 -0.93
CA GLU A 29 -15.51 -2.96 -1.34
C GLU A 29 -16.11 -4.19 -0.64
N LYS A 30 -15.33 -5.26 -0.45
CA LYS A 30 -15.81 -6.52 0.13
C LYS A 30 -16.03 -6.39 1.62
N ASP A 31 -15.13 -5.67 2.28
CA ASP A 31 -15.15 -5.52 3.74
C ASP A 31 -16.14 -4.44 4.19
N SER A 32 -16.41 -3.42 3.36
CA SER A 32 -17.36 -2.34 3.67
C SER A 32 -18.74 -2.49 3.02
N GLY A 33 -18.85 -3.27 1.93
CA GLY A 33 -20.05 -3.35 1.09
C GLY A 33 -20.30 -2.13 0.19
N ASN A 34 -19.45 -1.10 0.26
CA ASN A 34 -19.57 0.09 -0.57
C ASN A 34 -18.81 -0.09 -1.88
N ARG A 35 -19.48 0.16 -3.01
CA ARG A 35 -18.80 0.16 -4.31
C ARG A 35 -17.77 1.29 -4.40
N TYR A 36 -16.67 0.97 -5.07
CA TYR A 36 -15.54 1.83 -5.38
C TYR A 36 -14.85 2.41 -4.14
N ALA A 37 -14.98 1.69 -3.02
CA ALA A 37 -14.47 2.14 -1.73
C ALA A 37 -12.95 2.31 -1.77
N PRO A 38 -12.42 3.43 -1.23
CA PRO A 38 -10.99 3.60 -1.05
C PRO A 38 -10.48 2.93 0.23
N ILE A 39 -9.17 2.69 0.29
CA ILE A 39 -8.48 2.35 1.53
C ILE A 39 -8.16 3.64 2.29
N GLY A 40 -8.54 3.67 3.58
CA GLY A 40 -8.18 4.71 4.53
C GLY A 40 -7.23 4.21 5.61
N ALA A 41 -7.03 5.04 6.63
CA ALA A 41 -6.17 4.70 7.77
C ALA A 41 -6.70 3.51 8.58
N THR A 42 -8.02 3.35 8.68
CA THR A 42 -8.65 2.26 9.43
C THR A 42 -8.32 0.91 8.81
N GLU A 43 -8.49 0.78 7.50
CA GLU A 43 -8.22 -0.46 6.76
C GLU A 43 -6.72 -0.79 6.77
N LEU A 44 -5.85 0.24 6.69
CA LEU A 44 -4.41 0.06 6.85
C LEU A 44 -4.03 -0.49 8.23
N ILE A 45 -4.57 0.08 9.31
CA ILE A 45 -4.32 -0.41 10.67
C ILE A 45 -4.82 -1.84 10.82
N GLU A 46 -5.98 -2.15 10.24
CA GLU A 46 -6.54 -3.50 10.28
C GLU A 46 -5.69 -4.52 9.53
N ALA A 47 -5.19 -4.17 8.34
CA ALA A 47 -4.24 -5.00 7.60
C ALA A 47 -2.94 -5.21 8.38
N MET A 48 -2.38 -4.14 8.97
CA MET A 48 -1.16 -4.24 9.79
C MET A 48 -1.33 -5.20 10.98
N ARG A 49 -2.52 -5.25 11.61
CA ARG A 49 -2.82 -6.21 12.69
C ARG A 49 -2.80 -7.67 12.24
N HIS A 50 -3.04 -7.94 10.95
CA HIS A 50 -3.03 -9.29 10.39
C HIS A 50 -1.66 -9.72 9.84
N THR A 51 -0.69 -8.80 9.78
CA THR A 51 0.67 -9.15 9.39
C THR A 51 1.33 -10.02 10.46
N SER A 52 1.95 -11.12 10.03
CA SER A 52 2.67 -12.04 10.92
C SER A 52 3.93 -11.41 11.53
N GLU A 53 4.51 -10.44 10.82
CA GLU A 53 5.70 -9.69 11.20
C GLU A 53 5.61 -8.28 10.59
N ILE A 54 6.39 -7.34 11.13
CA ILE A 54 6.48 -5.98 10.58
C ILE A 54 6.96 -6.04 9.11
N PRO A 55 6.23 -5.41 8.16
CA PRO A 55 6.66 -5.32 6.77
C PRO A 55 8.01 -4.63 6.64
N GLU A 56 8.83 -5.08 5.69
CA GLU A 56 10.08 -4.39 5.32
C GLU A 56 9.79 -3.18 4.44
N ALA A 57 8.70 -3.23 3.67
CA ALA A 57 8.26 -2.09 2.87
C ALA A 57 6.73 -1.98 2.83
N ILE A 58 6.26 -0.73 2.76
CA ILE A 58 4.92 -0.40 2.29
C ILE A 58 5.04 0.03 0.83
N VAL A 59 4.32 -0.66 -0.06
CA VAL A 59 4.37 -0.43 -1.50
C VAL A 59 3.05 0.20 -1.94
N ILE A 60 3.08 1.43 -2.42
CA ILE A 60 1.88 2.18 -2.82
C ILE A 60 1.85 2.26 -4.34
N SER A 61 0.83 1.68 -4.96
CA SER A 61 0.62 1.79 -6.41
C SER A 61 0.07 3.15 -6.81
N GLY A 62 0.15 3.44 -8.10
CA GLY A 62 -0.49 4.61 -8.71
C GLY A 62 -2.03 4.56 -8.75
N TRP A 63 -2.65 5.74 -8.59
CA TRP A 63 -4.07 5.99 -8.90
C TRP A 63 -4.30 7.47 -9.25
N SER A 64 -5.50 7.84 -9.68
CA SER A 64 -5.93 9.24 -9.86
C SER A 64 -7.05 9.62 -8.88
N ALA A 65 -6.89 10.72 -8.16
CA ALA A 65 -7.93 11.21 -7.28
C ALA A 65 -9.16 11.72 -8.08
N GLY A 66 -10.35 11.29 -7.66
CA GLY A 66 -11.60 11.64 -8.34
C GLY A 66 -12.06 10.56 -9.32
N VAL A 67 -12.92 10.94 -10.26
CA VAL A 67 -13.52 10.03 -11.26
C VAL A 67 -12.78 10.06 -12.60
N ASP A 68 -11.86 11.00 -12.79
CA ASP A 68 -11.09 11.15 -14.02
C ASP A 68 -9.75 10.40 -13.88
N PRO A 69 -9.46 9.42 -14.76
CA PRO A 69 -8.16 8.76 -14.84
C PRO A 69 -6.98 9.72 -15.05
N LEU A 70 -7.22 10.91 -15.64
CA LEU A 70 -6.23 11.97 -15.84
C LEU A 70 -6.27 13.06 -14.75
N GLY A 71 -7.03 12.82 -13.67
CA GLY A 71 -7.08 13.69 -12.50
C GLY A 71 -5.77 13.73 -11.70
N ARG A 72 -5.84 14.29 -10.49
CA ARG A 72 -4.64 14.48 -9.65
C ARG A 72 -4.01 13.13 -9.29
N PRO A 73 -2.73 12.87 -9.61
CA PRO A 73 -2.11 11.59 -9.34
C PRO A 73 -1.93 11.34 -7.83
N ILE A 74 -2.09 10.08 -7.44
CA ILE A 74 -1.67 9.49 -6.17
C ILE A 74 -0.59 8.47 -6.53
N GLY A 75 0.55 8.52 -5.84
CA GLY A 75 1.71 7.69 -6.20
C GLY A 75 2.12 7.92 -7.65
N ALA A 76 2.23 6.85 -8.44
CA ALA A 76 2.55 6.93 -9.87
C ALA A 76 1.45 7.47 -10.78
N GLY A 77 0.25 7.75 -10.27
CA GLY A 77 -0.88 8.09 -11.14
C GLY A 77 -1.51 6.87 -11.81
N TYR A 78 -2.66 7.06 -12.46
CA TYR A 78 -3.40 5.98 -13.13
C TYR A 78 -2.65 5.38 -14.33
N MET A 79 -1.96 6.23 -15.10
CA MET A 79 -1.18 5.80 -16.27
C MET A 79 0.15 5.16 -15.89
N GLY A 80 0.48 5.15 -14.60
CA GLY A 80 1.76 4.70 -14.09
C GLY A 80 2.87 5.73 -14.34
N LEU A 81 4.09 5.29 -14.07
CA LEU A 81 5.30 6.08 -14.12
C LEU A 81 5.80 6.29 -15.56
N ASP A 82 6.24 7.51 -15.88
CA ASP A 82 7.26 7.76 -16.94
C ASP A 82 8.70 7.51 -16.41
N GLY A 83 8.86 7.14 -15.12
CA GLY A 83 10.09 6.73 -14.42
C GLY A 83 9.86 6.57 -12.90
N PHE A 84 10.64 5.76 -12.17
CA PHE A 84 10.47 5.54 -10.72
C PHE A 84 10.82 6.78 -9.87
N VAL A 85 10.22 6.91 -8.67
CA VAL A 85 10.86 7.33 -7.39
C VAL A 85 9.80 7.83 -6.40
N VAL A 86 9.76 7.22 -5.21
CA VAL A 86 10.09 7.85 -3.91
C VAL A 86 10.52 6.72 -2.96
N GLU A 87 11.73 6.81 -2.40
CA GLU A 87 12.16 6.06 -1.22
C GLU A 87 12.13 7.01 -0.02
N GLY A 88 11.30 6.70 0.97
CA GLY A 88 11.31 7.35 2.27
C GLY A 88 11.48 6.30 3.37
N VAL A 89 12.33 6.58 4.36
CA VAL A 89 12.36 5.78 5.59
C VAL A 89 11.15 6.19 6.43
N LEU A 90 10.22 5.26 6.63
CA LEU A 90 9.00 5.53 7.40
C LEU A 90 9.27 5.39 8.91
N PHE A 91 9.99 4.34 9.29
CA PHE A 91 10.40 4.09 10.66
C PHE A 91 11.83 3.50 10.67
N SER A 92 12.75 4.14 11.39
CA SER A 92 14.03 3.53 11.74
C SER A 92 13.97 3.04 13.18
N ARG A 93 14.27 1.76 13.42
CA ARG A 93 14.39 1.27 14.80
C ARG A 93 15.77 1.67 15.33
N GLU A 94 15.82 2.62 16.25
CA GLU A 94 17.05 2.82 17.02
C GLU A 94 17.23 1.58 17.92
N GLN A 95 18.37 0.91 17.76
CA GLN A 95 18.84 -0.27 18.49
C GLN A 95 18.44 -1.64 17.91
N GLY A 96 19.46 -2.28 17.30
CA GLY A 96 19.49 -3.72 17.02
C GLY A 96 19.19 -4.11 15.57
N GLY A 97 20.13 -3.83 14.66
CA GLY A 97 20.44 -4.64 13.45
C GLY A 97 19.34 -4.97 12.44
N SER A 98 18.17 -4.34 12.48
CA SER A 98 17.08 -4.58 11.52
C SER A 98 17.02 -3.47 10.48
N ASN A 99 16.75 -3.84 9.23
CA ASN A 99 16.59 -2.89 8.13
C ASN A 99 15.40 -1.94 8.43
N PRO A 100 15.51 -0.64 8.11
CA PRO A 100 14.41 0.30 8.26
C PRO A 100 13.22 -0.12 7.39
N MET A 101 12.00 0.19 7.84
CA MET A 101 10.82 0.08 6.99
C MET A 101 10.84 1.23 5.98
N VAL A 102 10.75 0.89 4.69
CA VAL A 102 10.73 1.88 3.61
C VAL A 102 9.34 2.01 2.99
N MET A 103 8.97 3.22 2.59
CA MET A 103 7.81 3.47 1.74
C MET A 103 8.28 3.60 0.31
N VAL A 104 7.69 2.80 -0.57
CA VAL A 104 7.96 2.80 -2.01
C VAL A 104 6.67 3.19 -2.72
N SER A 105 6.73 4.18 -3.60
CA SER A 105 5.62 4.50 -4.50
C SER A 105 6.01 4.23 -5.95
N ALA A 106 5.16 3.50 -6.66
CA ALA A 106 5.38 3.05 -8.03
C ALA A 106 4.09 3.01 -8.85
#